data_AF-A0A4V6J7U5-F1
#
_entry.id   AF-A0A4V6J7U5-F1
#
_cell.length_a   1.000
_cell.length_b   1.000
_cell.length_c   1.000
_cell.angle_alpha   90.00
_cell.angle_beta   90.00
_cell.angle_gamma   90.00
#
_symmetry.space_group_name_H-M   'P 1'
#
loop_
_entity.id
_entity.type
_entity.pdbx_description
1 polymer ?
#
loop_
_entity_poly.entity_id
_entity_poly.type
_entity_poly.pdbx_seq_one_letter_code
_entity_poly.pdbx_strand_id
1 'polypeptide(L)'
;MDSFSRLPPEIRRNIIVQVESYSTILKLIRASPTMLWQYTTDRHGIAREILKPILALDVAGTILQDALIVAHTCNNDTAAGTGNNLSGLLERDLPDPVAKKDRDMTMKLYRVISFAIC
;
A
#
# COMPACT_ATOMS: atom_id res chain seq x y z
N MET A 1 -8.19 9.85 27.70
CA MET A 1 -8.76 10.59 26.54
C MET A 1 -7.85 10.41 25.36
N ASP A 2 -8.40 10.32 24.16
CA ASP A 2 -7.63 10.17 22.92
C ASP A 2 -7.05 11.52 22.48
N SER A 3 -5.73 11.69 22.54
CA SER A 3 -5.07 12.96 22.20
C SER A 3 -5.27 13.35 20.74
N PHE A 4 -5.49 12.38 19.84
CA PHE A 4 -5.69 12.63 18.41
C PHE A 4 -7.09 13.15 18.09
N SER A 5 -8.07 12.99 19.00
CA SER A 5 -9.43 13.52 18.83
C SER A 5 -9.50 15.05 18.73
N ARG A 6 -8.49 15.75 19.24
CA ARG A 6 -8.38 17.21 19.18
C ARG A 6 -7.78 17.71 17.86
N LEU A 7 -7.22 16.79 17.05
CA LEU A 7 -6.54 17.14 15.81
C LEU A 7 -7.52 17.09 14.63
N PRO A 8 -7.42 18.06 13.70
CA PRO A 8 -8.13 17.99 12.43
C PRO A 8 -7.85 16.69 11.66
N PRO A 9 -8.82 16.16 10.90
CA PRO A 9 -8.66 14.96 10.08
C PRO A 9 -7.44 15.01 9.16
N GLU A 10 -7.12 16.18 8.61
CA GLU A 10 -6.00 16.40 7.69
C GLU A 10 -4.65 16.18 8.39
N ILE A 11 -4.52 16.69 9.62
CA ILE A 11 -3.30 16.50 10.42
C ILE A 11 -3.16 15.03 10.82
N ARG A 12 -4.25 14.38 11.25
CA ARG A 12 -4.24 12.95 11.58
C ARG A 12 -3.78 12.10 10.38
N ARG A 13 -4.30 12.40 9.19
CA ARG A 13 -3.90 11.74 7.95
C ARG A 13 -2.41 11.93 7.65
N ASN A 14 -1.91 13.16 7.73
CA ASN A 14 -0.51 13.46 7.49
C ASN A 14 0.42 12.72 8.47
N ILE A 15 0.04 12.62 9.75
CA ILE A 15 0.80 11.84 10.74
C ILE A 15 0.90 10.37 10.30
N ILE A 16 -0.19 9.77 9.84
CA ILE A 16 -0.17 8.36 9.39
C ILE A 16 0.76 8.20 8.17
N VAL A 17 0.69 9.13 7.22
CA VAL A 17 1.53 9.09 6.00
C VAL A 17 3.01 9.26 6.33
N GLN A 18 3.35 10.22 7.20
CA GLN A 18 4.75 10.49 7.60
C GLN A 18 5.40 9.40 8.43
N VAL A 19 4.60 8.56 9.08
CA VAL A 19 5.14 7.43 9.85
C VAL A 19 5.82 6.41 8.92
N GLU A 20 5.37 6.31 7.66
CA GLU A 20 5.86 5.47 6.54
C GLU A 20 5.96 3.95 6.79
N SER A 21 6.30 3.53 8.00
CA SER A 21 6.39 2.16 8.47
C SER A 21 5.02 1.61 8.86
N TYR A 22 4.63 0.51 8.22
CA TYR A 22 3.43 -0.24 8.53
C TYR A 22 3.37 -0.67 10.01
N SER A 23 4.49 -1.11 10.59
CA SER A 23 4.55 -1.56 11.98
C SER A 23 4.18 -0.44 12.97
N THR A 24 4.65 0.77 12.70
CA THR A 24 4.39 1.95 13.54
C THR A 24 2.97 2.45 13.33
N ILE A 25 2.44 2.43 12.10
CA ILE A 25 1.02 2.70 11.82
C ILE A 25 0.14 1.72 12.62
N LEU A 26 0.51 0.43 12.66
CA LEU A 26 -0.25 -0.59 13.39
C LEU A 26 -0.26 -0.33 14.91
N LYS A 27 0.86 0.12 15.46
CA LYS A 27 0.94 0.55 16.87
C LYS A 27 0.08 1.80 17.12
N LEU A 28 0.10 2.76 16.19
CA LEU A 28 -0.64 4.01 16.29
C LEU A 28 -2.16 3.78 16.29
N ILE A 29 -2.69 2.96 15.38
CA ILE A 29 -4.12 2.64 15.33
C ILE A 29 -4.59 1.79 16.52
N ARG A 30 -3.70 0.97 17.11
CA ARG A 30 -3.99 0.22 18.34
C ARG A 30 -4.02 1.13 19.57
N ALA A 31 -3.20 2.18 19.59
CA ALA A 31 -3.13 3.13 20.69
C ALA A 31 -4.28 4.16 20.67
N SER A 32 -4.88 4.44 19.51
CA SER A 32 -5.91 5.47 19.35
C SER A 32 -7.09 4.99 18.47
N PRO A 33 -8.31 4.92 19.03
CA PRO A 33 -9.53 4.64 18.25
C PRO A 33 -9.79 5.69 17.16
N THR A 34 -9.44 6.95 17.41
CA THR A 34 -9.60 8.05 16.43
C THR A 34 -8.68 7.86 15.22
N MET A 35 -7.46 7.38 15.46
CA MET A 35 -6.51 7.08 14.37
C MET A 35 -6.92 5.81 13.61
N LEU A 36 -7.48 4.81 14.30
CA LEU A 36 -8.07 3.64 13.64
C LEU A 36 -9.19 4.06 12.68
N TRP A 37 -10.11 4.92 13.12
CA TRP A 37 -11.20 5.41 12.27
C TRP A 37 -10.69 6.21 11.08
N GLN A 38 -9.72 7.11 11.29
CA GLN A 38 -9.09 7.85 10.20
C GLN A 38 -8.44 6.91 9.17
N TYR A 39 -7.71 5.89 9.65
CA TYR A 39 -7.04 4.92 8.80
C TYR A 39 -8.03 4.08 8.00
N THR A 40 -9.13 3.62 8.62
CA THR A 40 -10.13 2.80 7.90
C THR A 40 -10.88 3.60 6.85
N THR A 41 -11.17 4.89 7.12
CA THR A 41 -11.87 5.77 6.18
C THR A 41 -11.03 6.11 4.94
N ASP A 42 -9.72 6.34 5.09
CA ASP A 42 -8.85 6.76 3.97
C ASP A 42 -7.64 5.82 3.73
N ARG A 43 -7.82 4.52 3.97
CA ARG A 43 -6.74 3.53 3.82
C ARG A 43 -6.06 3.57 2.45
N HIS A 44 -6.82 3.80 1.38
CA HIS A 44 -6.31 3.82 0.01
C HIS A 44 -5.54 5.10 -0.30
N GLY A 45 -5.99 6.24 0.21
CA GLY A 45 -5.29 7.52 0.06
C GLY A 45 -3.95 7.50 0.79
N ILE A 46 -3.94 6.98 2.02
CA ILE A 46 -2.73 6.79 2.82
C ILE A 46 -1.72 5.89 2.10
N ALA A 47 -2.14 4.72 1.63
CA ALA A 47 -1.24 3.80 0.92
C ALA A 47 -0.67 4.40 -0.35
N ARG A 48 -1.47 5.13 -1.13
CA ARG A 48 -1.01 5.85 -2.32
C ARG A 48 0.05 6.88 -1.99
N GLU A 49 -0.14 7.66 -0.93
CA GLU A 49 0.81 8.71 -0.55
C GLU A 49 2.12 8.14 -0.02
N ILE A 50 2.08 7.01 0.68
CA ILE A 50 3.30 6.30 1.11
C ILE A 50 4.02 5.68 -0.09
N LEU A 51 3.28 5.12 -1.06
CA LEU A 51 3.87 4.50 -2.25
C LEU A 51 4.49 5.52 -3.21
N LYS A 52 3.90 6.71 -3.36
CA LYS A 52 4.35 7.73 -4.31
C LYS A 52 5.85 8.07 -4.21
N PRO A 53 6.43 8.37 -3.03
CA PRO A 53 7.87 8.63 -2.90
C PRO A 53 8.72 7.38 -3.17
N ILE A 54 8.26 6.19 -2.76
CA ILE A 54 8.97 4.92 -3.00
C ILE A 54 9.06 4.62 -4.50
N LEU A 55 7.97 4.81 -5.24
CA LEU A 55 7.93 4.63 -6.68
C LEU A 55 8.71 5.72 -7.43
N ALA A 56 8.78 6.94 -6.87
CA ALA A 56 9.62 8.00 -7.44
C ALA A 56 11.12 7.69 -7.35
N LEU A 57 11.54 6.86 -6.39
CA LEU A 57 12.92 6.39 -6.26
C LEU A 57 13.25 5.24 -7.23
N ASP A 58 12.24 4.53 -7.73
CA ASP A 58 12.39 3.41 -8.66
C ASP A 58 12.49 3.89 -10.12
N VAL A 59 13.60 4.57 -10.44
CA VAL A 59 13.86 5.16 -11.77
C VAL A 59 13.86 4.12 -12.90
N ALA A 60 14.22 2.87 -12.58
CA ALA A 60 14.25 1.76 -13.54
C ALA A 60 12.92 0.99 -13.63
N GLY A 61 11.97 1.25 -12.73
CA GLY A 61 10.68 0.53 -12.66
C GLY A 61 10.79 -0.94 -12.23
N THR A 62 11.99 -1.40 -11.86
CA THR A 62 12.26 -2.81 -11.56
C THR A 62 11.63 -3.22 -10.23
N ILE A 63 11.66 -2.34 -9.22
CA ILE A 63 11.11 -2.64 -7.89
C ILE A 63 9.58 -2.69 -7.95
N LEU A 64 8.97 -1.77 -8.69
CA LEU A 64 7.53 -1.77 -8.93
C LEU A 64 7.10 -3.04 -9.64
N GLN A 65 7.78 -3.42 -10.72
CA GLN A 65 7.43 -4.63 -11.49
C GLN A 65 7.58 -5.91 -10.66
N ASP A 66 8.69 -6.05 -9.94
CA ASP A 66 8.90 -7.22 -9.06
C ASP A 66 7.83 -7.28 -7.97
N ALA A 67 7.48 -6.14 -7.35
CA ALA A 67 6.44 -6.08 -6.34
C ALA A 67 5.03 -6.34 -6.92
N LEU A 68 4.75 -5.93 -8.16
CA LEU A 68 3.49 -6.22 -8.85
C LEU A 68 3.37 -7.71 -9.21
N ILE A 69 4.45 -8.34 -9.64
CA ILE A 69 4.49 -9.78 -9.91
C ILE A 69 4.18 -10.53 -8.61
N VAL A 70 4.84 -10.18 -7.50
CA VAL A 70 4.57 -10.78 -6.18
C VAL A 70 3.12 -10.53 -5.73
N ALA A 71 2.60 -9.32 -5.92
CA ALA A 71 1.22 -8.99 -5.57
C ALA A 71 0.20 -9.81 -6.39
N HIS A 72 0.50 -10.09 -7.66
CA HIS A 72 -0.34 -10.92 -8.53
C HIS A 72 -0.23 -12.41 -8.20
N THR A 73 0.97 -12.94 -7.94
CA THR A 73 1.16 -14.36 -7.63
C THR A 73 0.50 -14.74 -6.31
N CYS A 74 0.63 -13.92 -5.25
CA CYS A 74 -0.07 -14.15 -3.98
C CYS A 74 -1.60 -14.13 -4.10
N ASN A 75 -2.15 -13.52 -5.15
CA ASN A 75 -3.59 -13.46 -5.40
C ASN A 75 -4.09 -14.79 -6.00
N ASN A 76 -3.25 -15.46 -6.80
CA ASN A 76 -3.58 -16.71 -7.48
C ASN A 76 -3.56 -17.93 -6.54
N ASP A 77 -2.88 -17.87 -5.39
CA ASP A 77 -2.88 -18.96 -4.40
C ASP A 77 -4.28 -19.19 -3.77
N THR A 78 -5.16 -18.19 -3.82
CA THR A 78 -6.57 -18.34 -3.37
C THR A 78 -7.51 -18.76 -4.50
N ALA A 79 -7.09 -18.65 -5.76
CA ALA A 79 -7.86 -19.01 -6.93
C ALA A 79 -7.18 -20.19 -7.64
N ALA A 80 -7.41 -21.39 -7.10
CA ALA A 80 -7.08 -22.63 -7.79
C ALA A 80 -7.83 -22.70 -9.14
N GLY A 81 -7.25 -22.11 -10.19
CA GLY A 81 -7.82 -22.16 -11.53
C GLY A 81 -7.55 -20.97 -12.43
N THR A 82 -6.30 -20.56 -12.65
CA THR A 82 -5.93 -19.93 -13.93
C THR A 82 -4.43 -20.13 -14.23
N GLY A 83 -4.07 -21.33 -14.71
CA GLY A 83 -2.69 -21.71 -15.04
C GLY A 83 -2.08 -21.05 -16.29
N ASN A 84 -2.64 -19.97 -16.84
CA ASN A 84 -2.25 -19.49 -18.17
C ASN A 84 -1.72 -18.04 -18.25
N ASN A 85 -1.66 -17.28 -17.14
CA ASN A 85 -1.26 -15.86 -17.17
C ASN A 85 0.12 -15.57 -16.55
N LEU A 86 0.97 -16.58 -16.38
CA LEU A 86 2.36 -16.36 -15.93
C LEU A 86 3.21 -15.70 -17.01
N SER A 87 2.92 -15.96 -18.29
CA SER A 87 3.64 -15.39 -19.43
C SER A 87 3.50 -13.87 -19.52
N GLY A 88 2.31 -13.33 -19.22
CA GLY A 88 2.07 -11.88 -19.18
C GLY A 88 2.61 -11.18 -17.93
N LEU A 89 2.99 -11.91 -16.88
CA LEU A 89 3.69 -11.36 -15.70
C LEU A 89 5.21 -11.27 -15.92
N LEU A 90 5.75 -12.03 -16.88
CA LEU A 90 7.17 -11.96 -17.29
C LEU A 90 7.42 -10.83 -18.30
N GLU A 91 6.37 -10.36 -18.98
CA GLU A 91 6.39 -9.11 -19.71
C GLU A 91 6.46 -7.98 -18.68
N ARG A 92 7.67 -7.44 -18.50
CA ARG A 92 8.03 -6.31 -17.63
C ARG A 92 7.33 -4.99 -18.02
N ASP A 93 6.07 -5.03 -18.44
CA ASP A 93 5.26 -3.89 -18.89
C ASP A 93 3.94 -3.81 -18.10
N LEU A 94 3.96 -4.21 -16.82
CA LEU A 94 2.77 -4.06 -15.98
C LEU A 94 2.44 -2.58 -15.76
N PRO A 95 1.18 -2.16 -15.99
CA PRO A 95 0.78 -0.77 -15.85
C PRO A 95 0.83 -0.32 -14.39
N ASP A 96 1.30 0.90 -14.15
CA ASP A 96 1.36 1.49 -12.81
C ASP A 96 -0.05 1.58 -12.19
N PRO A 97 -0.34 0.81 -11.12
CA PRO A 97 -1.66 0.83 -10.48
C PRO A 97 -1.94 2.16 -9.76
N VAL A 98 -0.90 2.89 -9.37
CA VAL A 98 -1.02 4.19 -8.70
C VAL A 98 -1.52 5.23 -9.71
N ALA A 99 -0.96 5.25 -10.92
CA ALA A 99 -1.46 6.07 -12.04
C ALA A 99 -2.88 5.68 -12.48
N LYS A 100 -3.19 4.37 -12.53
CA LYS A 100 -4.52 3.87 -12.94
C LYS A 100 -5.61 4.04 -11.87
N LYS A 101 -5.25 4.44 -10.64
CA LYS A 101 -6.16 4.59 -9.49
C LYS A 101 -6.91 3.31 -9.14
N ASP A 102 -6.27 2.17 -9.39
CA ASP A 102 -6.76 0.88 -8.95
C ASP A 102 -6.58 0.75 -7.43
N ARG A 103 -7.68 0.86 -6.69
CA ARG A 103 -7.68 0.89 -5.22
C ARG A 103 -7.26 -0.45 -4.62
N ASP A 104 -7.59 -1.56 -5.26
CA ASP A 104 -7.29 -2.90 -4.72
C ASP A 104 -5.82 -3.23 -4.97
N MET A 105 -5.34 -3.01 -6.20
CA MET A 105 -3.95 -3.28 -6.54
C MET A 105 -2.98 -2.35 -5.78
N THR A 106 -3.35 -1.07 -5.57
CA THR A 106 -2.55 -0.14 -4.76
C THR A 106 -2.38 -0.66 -3.32
N MET A 107 -3.42 -1.23 -2.71
CA MET A 107 -3.30 -1.78 -1.35
C MET A 107 -2.50 -3.07 -1.28
N LYS A 108 -2.58 -3.91 -2.31
CA LYS A 108 -1.75 -5.12 -2.41
C LYS A 108 -0.28 -4.76 -2.56
N LEU A 109 0.02 -3.83 -3.47
CA LEU A 109 1.36 -3.30 -3.66
C LEU A 109 1.91 -2.69 -2.36
N TYR A 110 1.10 -1.87 -1.67
CA TYR A 110 1.47 -1.30 -0.37
C TYR A 110 1.80 -2.38 0.66
N ARG A 111 1.03 -3.48 0.72
CA ARG A 111 1.31 -4.59 1.63
C ARG A 111 2.63 -5.30 1.31
N VAL A 112 2.88 -5.59 0.03
CA VAL A 112 4.12 -6.27 -0.42
C VAL A 112 5.34 -5.41 -0.10
N ILE A 113 5.30 -4.12 -0.45
CA ILE A 113 6.40 -3.19 -0.21
C ILE A 113 6.60 -2.95 1.28
N SER A 114 5.50 -2.79 2.05
CA SER A 114 5.59 -2.66 3.51
C SER A 114 6.21 -3.88 4.19
N PHE A 115 5.96 -5.09 3.65
CA PHE A 115 6.57 -6.32 4.15
C PHE A 115 8.06 -6.41 3.80
N ALA A 116 8.48 -5.89 2.64
CA ALA A 116 9.87 -5.92 2.20
C ALA A 116 10.78 -4.88 2.88
N ILE A 117 10.22 -3.79 3.40
CA ILE A 117 10.97 -2.68 4.03
C ILE A 117 11.04 -2.79 5.57
N CYS A 118 10.24 -3.67 6.20
CA CYS A 118 10.28 -3.93 7.65
C CYS A 118 11.26 -5.06 8.00
#